data_AF-A0A0N8P1A9-F1
#
_entry.id   AF-A0A0N8P1A9-F1
#
_cell.length_a   1.000
_cell.length_b   1.000
_cell.length_c   1.000
_cell.angle_alpha   90.00
_cell.angle_beta   90.00
_cell.angle_gamma   90.00
#
_symmetry.space_group_name_H-M   'P 1'
#
loop_
_entity.id
_entity.type
_entity.pdbx_description
1 polymer ?
#
loop_
_entity_poly.entity_id
_entity_poly.type
_entity_poly.pdbx_seq_one_letter_code
_entity_poly.pdbx_strand_id
1 'polypeptide(L)'
;MASFLARTSGPILESVRPASVKKILGLAPVAVQQLRNLNVQEHVSYSLLNESKIPTPRFAVAKNGKEAHDIATKLKTDNLVLKAQVLAGGRGKGTFKNGLKGGVRVVYDPKTAEEISSKMIDQLLITKQTGAAGRLCKKVMVAERKFPRREFYFAVMMERAFNGPVLIASKEGGVDIEEVAATSPEAILYEPIDIDTGLTSEQAQKIIQKVGLGGEGEEQHVEMLLNLYKLFVNKDALLVEINPYAEDALTGCFFALDAKLRFDDNAEFRQKELFALRDWTQEDPKEVEAAKYNLNYIALDGTIGCMVNGAGLAMATMDIIKLYGGEPANFLDVGGGATAEAVKAAFKIITSDPKVLCILVNIFGGIMRCDVIAEGIISATKDLNLNMPVVVRLQGTKVKEARELIRTSGLKILARDDLDKAADLAVHLAQIVKLAREMKMDVNFEIPDNQNGSGGKSGGKGGKKEKDCEKDEKKKDDKKKDEKKDCTQKEEKKKKPKKDICEKKEPKKDDKKK
;
A
#
# COMPACT_ATOMS: atom_id res chain seq x y z
N MET A 1 -15.35 37.88 12.05
CA MET A 1 -16.70 38.47 11.98
C MET A 1 -17.34 38.05 10.66
N ALA A 2 -18.52 37.47 10.75
CA ALA A 2 -19.25 36.80 9.67
C ALA A 2 -19.96 37.79 8.72
N SER A 3 -20.16 37.36 7.46
CA SER A 3 -21.30 37.72 6.60
C SER A 3 -21.29 36.70 5.45
N PHE A 4 -22.07 35.61 5.45
CA PHE A 4 -23.51 35.52 5.22
C PHE A 4 -24.02 36.44 4.10
N LEU A 5 -24.21 35.87 2.91
CA LEU A 5 -25.36 36.17 2.04
C LEU A 5 -25.78 34.87 1.33
N ALA A 6 -26.99 34.44 1.64
CA ALA A 6 -27.63 33.26 1.10
C ALA A 6 -28.80 33.68 0.20
N ARG A 7 -28.92 32.95 -0.92
CA ARG A 7 -30.14 32.53 -1.62
C ARG A 7 -31.07 33.58 -2.25
N THR A 8 -31.24 33.42 -3.57
CA THR A 8 -32.57 33.35 -4.19
C THR A 8 -32.63 32.15 -5.12
N SER A 9 -33.78 31.48 -5.12
CA SER A 9 -34.08 30.19 -5.74
C SER A 9 -35.31 30.34 -6.63
N GLY A 10 -35.33 29.67 -7.79
CA GLY A 10 -36.50 29.57 -8.66
C GLY A 10 -36.13 28.99 -10.04
N PRO A 11 -37.01 28.22 -10.71
CA PRO A 11 -36.65 26.94 -11.31
C PRO A 11 -36.67 26.95 -12.85
N ILE A 12 -35.77 26.20 -13.49
CA ILE A 12 -35.97 25.72 -14.87
C ILE A 12 -35.63 24.23 -14.89
N LEU A 13 -36.68 23.43 -14.91
CA LEU A 13 -36.65 22.01 -15.21
C LEU A 13 -37.15 21.88 -16.65
N GLU A 14 -36.25 21.69 -17.61
CA GLU A 14 -36.64 21.29 -18.96
C GLU A 14 -35.60 20.36 -19.59
N SER A 15 -36.00 19.09 -19.66
CA SER A 15 -35.71 18.10 -20.70
C SER A 15 -34.29 18.01 -21.30
N VAL A 16 -33.52 17.02 -20.83
CA VAL A 16 -32.55 16.32 -21.69
C VAL A 16 -33.00 14.87 -21.83
N ARG A 17 -33.33 14.48 -23.06
CA ARG A 17 -33.78 13.14 -23.45
C ARG A 17 -32.64 12.10 -23.34
N PRO A 18 -32.97 10.82 -23.09
CA PRO A 18 -32.00 9.75 -22.90
C PRO A 18 -31.56 9.15 -24.24
N ALA A 19 -30.52 9.71 -24.86
CA ALA A 19 -29.91 9.11 -26.07
C ALA A 19 -28.38 9.07 -26.04
N SER A 20 -27.75 9.30 -24.89
CA SER A 20 -26.29 9.28 -24.74
C SER A 20 -25.77 8.22 -23.75
N VAL A 21 -26.64 7.36 -23.21
CA VAL A 21 -26.28 6.32 -22.21
C VAL A 21 -25.75 5.03 -22.86
N LYS A 22 -25.43 5.02 -24.16
CA LYS A 22 -24.94 3.81 -24.87
C LYS A 22 -23.52 3.89 -25.43
N LYS A 23 -22.65 4.71 -24.83
CA LYS A 23 -21.22 4.74 -25.21
C LYS A 23 -20.24 4.92 -24.04
N ILE A 24 -20.55 4.34 -22.88
CA ILE A 24 -19.61 4.23 -21.75
C ILE A 24 -19.63 2.78 -21.22
N LEU A 25 -19.38 1.82 -22.12
CA LEU A 25 -19.06 0.43 -21.76
C LEU A 25 -17.98 -0.13 -22.73
N GLY A 26 -17.07 0.75 -23.16
CA GLY A 26 -15.91 0.39 -23.97
C GLY A 26 -14.64 0.70 -23.19
N LEU A 27 -13.93 -0.35 -22.77
CA LEU A 27 -12.60 -0.33 -22.16
C LEU A 27 -12.52 0.48 -20.87
N ALA A 28 -12.95 -0.12 -19.76
CA ALA A 28 -12.37 0.26 -18.47
C ALA A 28 -10.86 -0.01 -18.57
N PRO A 29 -9.99 1.03 -18.50
CA PRO A 29 -8.59 0.76 -18.30
C PRO A 29 -8.49 -0.05 -17.01
N VAL A 30 -7.69 -1.12 -17.04
CA VAL A 30 -7.28 -1.85 -15.83
C VAL A 30 -6.95 -0.79 -14.80
N ALA A 31 -7.75 -0.72 -13.73
CA ALA A 31 -7.55 0.27 -12.69
C ALA A 31 -6.14 0.05 -12.15
N VAL A 32 -5.21 0.93 -12.54
CA VAL A 32 -3.84 0.88 -12.06
C VAL A 32 -3.92 1.01 -10.56
N GLN A 33 -3.54 -0.06 -9.89
CA GLN A 33 -3.59 -0.19 -8.45
C GLN A 33 -2.72 0.91 -7.84
N GLN A 34 -3.14 1.44 -6.69
CA GLN A 34 -2.38 2.47 -6.00
C GLN A 34 -1.09 1.83 -5.47
N LEU A 35 0.00 2.03 -6.21
CA LEU A 35 1.32 1.51 -5.88
C LEU A 35 2.06 2.45 -4.94
N ARG A 36 3.01 1.88 -4.21
CA ARG A 36 3.72 2.52 -3.10
C ARG A 36 5.14 2.84 -3.54
N ASN A 37 5.26 3.96 -4.23
CA ASN A 37 6.50 4.50 -4.76
C ASN A 37 7.72 4.20 -3.88
N LEU A 38 8.69 3.49 -4.44
CA LEU A 38 9.98 3.25 -3.82
C LEU A 38 10.59 4.56 -3.32
N ASN A 39 10.85 4.62 -2.01
CA ASN A 39 11.61 5.69 -1.39
C ASN A 39 12.99 5.14 -1.02
N VAL A 40 14.03 5.92 -1.24
CA VAL A 40 15.40 5.53 -0.91
C VAL A 40 15.94 6.35 0.26
N GLN A 41 16.92 5.78 0.97
CA GLN A 41 17.62 6.52 2.02
C GLN A 41 18.44 7.67 1.43
N GLU A 42 18.66 8.73 2.20
CA GLU A 42 19.38 9.93 1.76
C GLU A 42 20.76 9.64 1.15
N HIS A 43 21.53 8.70 1.73
CA HIS A 43 22.83 8.34 1.16
C HIS A 43 22.73 7.73 -0.25
N VAL A 44 21.62 7.05 -0.58
CA VAL A 44 21.34 6.55 -1.93
C VAL A 44 20.99 7.70 -2.85
N SER A 45 20.15 8.63 -2.40
CA SER A 45 19.87 9.88 -3.13
C SER A 45 21.18 10.61 -3.48
N TYR A 46 22.11 10.72 -2.53
CA TYR A 46 23.39 11.38 -2.75
C TYR A 46 24.24 10.68 -3.81
N SER A 47 24.31 9.35 -3.79
CA SER A 47 25.01 8.59 -4.83
C SER A 47 24.42 8.85 -6.21
N LEU A 48 23.08 8.83 -6.35
CA LEU A 48 22.38 9.09 -7.61
C LEU A 48 22.57 10.54 -8.11
N LEU A 49 22.61 11.50 -7.19
CA LEU A 49 22.93 12.89 -7.50
C LEU A 49 24.38 13.04 -7.99
N ASN A 50 25.34 12.42 -7.31
CA ASN A 50 26.75 12.46 -7.72
C ASN A 50 26.97 11.78 -9.09
N GLU A 51 26.31 10.64 -9.35
CA GLU A 51 26.31 9.99 -10.67
C GLU A 51 25.77 10.92 -11.77
N SER A 52 24.81 11.78 -11.40
CA SER A 52 24.22 12.81 -12.27
C SER A 52 24.98 14.13 -12.25
N LYS A 53 26.20 14.17 -11.68
CA LYS A 53 27.06 15.36 -11.59
C LYS A 53 26.47 16.51 -10.78
N ILE A 54 25.56 16.23 -9.85
CA ILE A 54 25.03 17.21 -8.90
C ILE A 54 25.85 17.09 -7.61
N PRO A 55 26.62 18.11 -7.21
CA PRO A 55 27.53 18.01 -6.08
C PRO A 55 26.79 17.79 -4.76
N THR A 56 27.27 16.84 -3.97
CA THR A 56 26.85 16.61 -2.57
C THR A 56 28.05 16.71 -1.64
N PRO A 57 27.85 16.97 -0.33
CA PRO A 57 28.93 16.89 0.65
C PRO A 57 29.58 15.50 0.65
N ARG A 58 30.91 15.42 0.78
CA ARG A 58 31.59 14.12 0.95
C ARG A 58 31.01 13.36 2.13
N PHE A 59 30.67 12.09 1.93
CA PHE A 59 30.00 11.28 2.94
C PHE A 59 30.40 9.81 2.84
N ALA A 60 30.15 9.07 3.92
CA ALA A 60 30.02 7.62 3.89
C ALA A 60 29.03 7.15 4.97
N VAL A 61 28.69 5.86 4.95
CA VAL A 61 27.66 5.28 5.82
C VAL A 61 28.28 4.31 6.81
N ALA A 62 27.95 4.48 8.09
CA ALA A 62 28.36 3.62 9.19
C ALA A 62 27.20 2.72 9.66
N LYS A 63 27.52 1.46 9.96
CA LYS A 63 26.62 0.47 10.56
C LYS A 63 26.90 0.21 12.05
N ASN A 64 27.93 0.83 12.60
CA ASN A 64 28.24 0.85 14.04
C ASN A 64 29.07 2.09 14.37
N GLY A 65 29.29 2.35 15.67
CA GLY A 65 30.07 3.51 16.13
C GLY A 65 31.50 3.53 15.61
N LYS A 66 32.17 2.37 15.58
CA LYS A 66 33.57 2.26 15.12
C LYS A 66 33.71 2.61 13.64
N GLU A 67 32.80 2.14 12.79
CA GLU A 67 32.76 2.56 11.39
C GLU A 67 32.57 4.07 11.25
N ALA A 68 31.75 4.69 12.11
CA ALA A 68 31.56 6.14 12.11
C ALA A 68 32.85 6.88 12.48
N HIS A 69 33.62 6.37 13.46
CA HIS A 69 34.95 6.87 13.80
C HIS A 69 35.92 6.82 12.62
N ASP A 70 36.00 5.66 11.95
CA ASP A 70 36.91 5.44 10.83
C ASP A 70 36.56 6.34 9.64
N ILE A 71 35.26 6.53 9.37
CA ILE A 71 34.79 7.44 8.32
C ILE A 71 35.11 8.89 8.68
N ALA A 72 34.81 9.33 9.90
CA ALA A 72 35.12 10.68 10.38
C ALA A 72 36.61 11.00 10.22
N THR A 73 37.49 10.05 10.59
CA THR A 73 38.94 10.17 10.44
C THR A 73 39.35 10.31 8.96
N LYS A 74 38.73 9.53 8.06
CA LYS A 74 39.03 9.56 6.62
C LYS A 74 38.57 10.84 5.92
N LEU A 75 37.50 11.47 6.40
CA LEU A 75 37.01 12.74 5.85
C LEU A 75 37.97 13.91 6.12
N LYS A 76 38.90 13.75 7.09
CA LYS A 76 39.97 14.71 7.43
C LYS A 76 39.44 16.13 7.66
N THR A 77 38.37 16.24 8.43
CA THR A 77 37.75 17.51 8.82
C THR A 77 37.16 17.39 10.22
N ASP A 78 37.28 18.48 10.98
CA ASP A 78 36.68 18.62 12.30
C ASP A 78 35.23 19.12 12.21
N ASN A 79 34.67 19.26 11.02
CA ASN A 79 33.29 19.74 10.83
C ASN A 79 32.48 18.65 10.14
N LEU A 80 31.77 17.87 10.95
CA LEU A 80 31.03 16.70 10.50
C LEU A 80 29.54 16.82 10.85
N VAL A 81 28.71 16.15 10.06
CA VAL A 81 27.28 15.97 10.33
C VAL A 81 26.96 14.48 10.32
N LEU A 82 26.36 14.02 11.41
CA LEU A 82 25.74 12.71 11.51
C LEU A 82 24.27 12.83 11.13
N LYS A 83 23.83 12.01 10.18
CA LYS A 83 22.42 11.95 9.76
C LYS A 83 21.89 10.52 9.87
N ALA A 84 20.93 10.32 10.75
CA ALA A 84 20.20 9.07 10.89
C ALA A 84 19.55 8.69 9.55
N GLN A 85 19.81 7.47 9.09
CA GLN A 85 19.24 6.97 7.83
C GLN A 85 17.92 6.26 8.14
N VAL A 86 16.84 7.02 8.06
CA VAL A 86 15.45 6.54 8.08
C VAL A 86 14.69 7.20 6.94
N LEU A 87 13.70 6.51 6.36
CA LEU A 87 12.92 7.04 5.22
C LEU A 87 11.97 8.18 5.62
N ALA A 88 11.65 8.29 6.90
CA ALA A 88 10.77 9.35 7.40
C ALA A 88 11.49 10.71 7.44
N GLY A 89 10.77 11.77 7.06
CA GLY A 89 11.21 13.16 7.17
C GLY A 89 11.16 13.68 8.61
N GLY A 90 11.61 14.94 8.79
CA GLY A 90 11.61 15.61 10.09
C GLY A 90 12.65 15.08 11.09
N ARG A 91 13.70 14.40 10.59
CA ARG A 91 14.73 13.73 11.40
C ARG A 91 15.42 14.68 12.37
N GLY A 92 15.75 15.91 11.94
CA GLY A 92 16.39 16.91 12.79
C GLY A 92 15.59 17.28 14.05
N LYS A 93 14.26 17.30 13.97
CA LYS A 93 13.34 17.56 15.09
C LYS A 93 12.90 16.28 15.83
N GLY A 94 13.33 15.11 15.36
CA GLY A 94 12.97 13.81 15.93
C GLY A 94 13.65 13.52 17.27
N THR A 95 13.18 12.48 17.96
CA THR A 95 13.78 12.00 19.22
C THR A 95 13.90 10.48 19.19
N PHE A 96 15.06 9.95 19.58
CA PHE A 96 15.27 8.52 19.74
C PHE A 96 14.65 8.02 21.04
N LYS A 97 14.20 6.76 21.06
CA LYS A 97 13.62 6.14 22.29
C LYS A 97 14.56 6.10 23.49
N ASN A 98 15.87 6.10 23.28
CA ASN A 98 16.87 6.18 24.35
C ASN A 98 17.09 7.59 24.90
N GLY A 99 16.32 8.59 24.45
CA GLY A 99 16.37 9.97 24.92
C GLY A 99 17.28 10.90 24.10
N LEU A 100 18.03 10.40 23.12
CA LEU A 100 18.82 11.26 22.23
C LEU A 100 17.89 12.13 21.38
N LYS A 101 18.03 13.45 21.48
CA LYS A 101 17.29 14.42 20.67
C LYS A 101 18.03 14.70 19.35
N GLY A 102 17.27 14.73 18.26
CA GLY A 102 17.72 15.04 16.91
C GLY A 102 18.36 13.85 16.19
N GLY A 103 17.81 13.51 15.01
CA GLY A 103 18.38 12.57 14.05
C GLY A 103 19.43 13.20 13.13
N VAL A 104 19.70 14.49 13.26
CA VAL A 104 20.77 15.22 12.55
C VAL A 104 21.60 15.93 13.60
N ARG A 105 22.91 15.65 13.67
CA ARG A 105 23.81 16.17 14.70
C ARG A 105 25.12 16.63 14.09
N VAL A 106 25.53 17.85 14.41
CA VAL A 106 26.89 18.33 14.13
C VAL A 106 27.83 17.75 15.19
N VAL A 107 28.97 17.22 14.75
CA VAL A 107 30.04 16.71 15.62
C VAL A 107 31.39 17.25 15.14
N TYR A 108 32.33 17.39 16.06
CA TYR A 108 33.60 18.09 15.79
C TYR A 108 34.85 17.20 15.80
N ASP A 109 34.68 15.90 16.07
CA ASP A 109 35.79 14.98 16.15
C ASP A 109 35.32 13.52 15.94
N PRO A 110 36.21 12.61 15.52
CA PRO A 110 35.86 11.20 15.30
C PRO A 110 35.34 10.46 16.53
N LYS A 111 35.79 10.81 17.74
CA LYS A 111 35.36 10.14 18.98
C LYS A 111 33.92 10.50 19.32
N THR A 112 33.56 11.78 19.24
CA THR A 112 32.16 12.22 19.38
C THR A 112 31.29 11.60 18.28
N ALA A 113 31.82 11.43 17.06
CA ALA A 113 31.10 10.76 15.98
C ALA A 113 30.74 9.30 16.33
N GLU A 114 31.66 8.55 16.94
CA GLU A 114 31.44 7.20 17.44
C GLU A 114 30.39 7.14 18.55
N GLU A 115 30.54 7.98 19.57
CA GLU A 115 29.66 8.00 20.74
C GLU A 115 28.20 8.31 20.37
N ILE A 116 28.00 9.31 19.50
CA ILE A 116 26.67 9.72 19.06
C ILE A 116 26.07 8.69 18.09
N SER A 117 26.85 8.19 17.12
CA SER A 117 26.35 7.18 16.17
C SER A 117 25.96 5.88 16.88
N SER A 118 26.70 5.48 17.92
CA SER A 118 26.35 4.30 18.75
C SER A 118 25.01 4.46 19.48
N LYS A 119 24.60 5.70 19.77
CA LYS A 119 23.29 6.02 20.36
C LYS A 119 22.18 6.17 19.32
N MET A 120 22.50 6.25 18.03
CA MET A 120 21.53 6.33 16.94
C MET A 120 21.24 4.95 16.33
N ILE A 121 22.29 4.15 16.13
CA ILE A 121 22.21 2.85 15.45
C ILE A 121 21.48 1.84 16.33
N ASP A 122 20.62 1.04 15.70
CA ASP A 122 19.71 0.07 16.34
C ASP A 122 18.73 0.69 17.34
N GLN A 123 18.47 2.00 17.23
CA GLN A 123 17.48 2.71 18.01
C GLN A 123 16.32 3.18 17.15
N LEU A 124 15.14 3.33 17.76
CA LEU A 124 13.93 3.83 17.11
C LEU A 124 13.91 5.36 17.14
N LEU A 125 13.94 5.99 15.96
CA LEU A 125 13.77 7.43 15.79
C LEU A 125 12.29 7.75 15.62
N ILE A 126 11.76 8.57 16.52
CA ILE A 126 10.39 9.08 16.49
C ILE A 126 10.41 10.47 15.83
N THR A 127 9.65 10.63 14.75
CA THR A 127 9.38 11.91 14.10
C THR A 127 7.87 12.14 14.03
N LYS A 128 7.44 13.34 13.61
CA LYS A 128 6.01 13.61 13.36
C LYS A 128 5.40 12.62 12.36
N GLN A 129 6.19 12.13 11.40
CA GLN A 129 5.72 11.23 10.33
C GLN A 129 5.71 9.75 10.72
N THR A 130 6.44 9.35 11.76
CA THR A 130 6.52 7.92 12.18
C THR A 130 5.50 7.54 13.25
N GLY A 131 4.87 8.53 13.89
CA GLY A 131 4.10 8.32 15.10
C GLY A 131 4.94 7.73 16.25
N ALA A 132 4.27 7.24 17.29
CA ALA A 132 4.91 6.72 18.50
C ALA A 132 5.74 5.43 18.28
N ALA A 133 5.47 4.69 17.20
CA ALA A 133 6.22 3.49 16.85
C ALA A 133 7.69 3.81 16.55
N GLY A 134 7.94 4.94 15.87
CA GLY A 134 9.25 5.31 15.36
C GLY A 134 9.68 4.44 14.17
N ARG A 135 10.87 4.71 13.62
CA ARG A 135 11.52 3.88 12.61
C ARG A 135 12.92 3.49 13.08
N LEU A 136 13.31 2.26 12.79
CA LEU A 136 14.59 1.72 13.25
C LEU A 136 15.73 2.31 12.44
N CYS A 137 16.65 2.99 13.10
CA CYS A 137 17.83 3.55 12.46
C CYS A 137 18.94 2.49 12.42
N LYS A 138 19.09 1.77 11.30
CA LYS A 138 20.15 0.76 11.13
C LYS A 138 21.51 1.33 10.70
N LYS A 139 21.51 2.55 10.17
CA LYS A 139 22.69 3.17 9.58
C LYS A 139 22.72 4.67 9.89
N VAL A 140 23.91 5.23 9.99
CA VAL A 140 24.14 6.67 10.11
C VAL A 140 25.03 7.11 8.96
N MET A 141 24.64 8.18 8.27
CA MET A 141 25.52 8.84 7.31
C MET A 141 26.42 9.82 8.06
N VAL A 142 27.72 9.71 7.86
CA VAL A 142 28.72 10.66 8.34
C VAL A 142 29.16 11.47 7.13
N ALA A 143 28.84 12.76 7.14
CA ALA A 143 29.13 13.68 6.04
C ALA A 143 29.97 14.86 6.52
N GLU A 144 30.74 15.47 5.61
CA GLU A 144 31.34 16.76 5.88
C GLU A 144 30.25 17.83 6.04
N ARG A 145 30.43 18.70 7.02
CA ARG A 145 29.55 19.85 7.22
C ARG A 145 29.90 20.92 6.20
N LYS A 146 28.87 21.44 5.52
CA LYS A 146 28.92 22.69 4.76
C LYS A 146 28.35 23.83 5.60
N PHE A 147 28.73 25.05 5.26
CA PHE A 147 28.30 26.27 5.93
C PHE A 147 27.44 27.08 4.96
N PRO A 148 26.13 26.77 4.85
CA PRO A 148 25.27 27.40 3.88
C PRO A 148 25.14 28.91 4.14
N ARG A 149 25.32 29.74 3.12
CA ARG A 149 25.07 31.20 3.14
C ARG A 149 23.73 31.55 2.50
N ARG A 150 23.39 30.88 1.39
CA ARG A 150 22.12 31.01 0.67
C ARG A 150 21.58 29.61 0.42
N GLU A 151 20.30 29.41 0.68
CA GLU A 151 19.62 28.11 0.59
C GLU A 151 18.44 28.23 -0.36
N PHE A 152 18.37 27.33 -1.34
CA PHE A 152 17.33 27.28 -2.36
C PHE A 152 16.62 25.93 -2.33
N TYR A 153 15.38 25.92 -2.82
CA TYR A 153 14.59 24.71 -2.99
C TYR A 153 14.46 24.40 -4.48
N PHE A 154 14.73 23.14 -4.86
CA PHE A 154 14.46 22.66 -6.21
C PHE A 154 13.87 21.25 -6.16
N ALA A 155 12.81 21.03 -6.93
CA ALA A 155 12.26 19.70 -7.12
C ALA A 155 11.76 19.49 -8.55
N VAL A 156 11.85 18.26 -9.05
CA VAL A 156 11.14 17.83 -10.25
C VAL A 156 10.17 16.73 -9.85
N MET A 157 8.89 16.88 -10.21
CA MET A 157 7.88 15.87 -9.91
C MET A 157 6.84 15.74 -11.02
N MET A 158 6.20 14.56 -11.10
CA MET A 158 5.03 14.37 -11.97
C MET A 158 3.81 15.05 -11.35
N GLU A 159 3.31 16.09 -11.99
CA GLU A 159 2.13 16.83 -11.53
C GLU A 159 0.90 16.52 -12.37
N ARG A 160 -0.17 16.12 -11.68
CA ARG A 160 -1.43 15.73 -12.33
C ARG A 160 -2.14 16.93 -12.96
N ALA A 161 -2.05 18.11 -12.35
CA ALA A 161 -2.68 19.32 -12.86
C ALA A 161 -2.10 19.75 -14.23
N PHE A 162 -0.84 19.41 -14.48
CA PHE A 162 -0.13 19.74 -15.73
C PHE A 162 -0.03 18.56 -16.69
N ASN A 163 -0.50 17.37 -16.30
CA ASN A 163 -0.36 16.12 -17.04
C ASN A 163 1.09 15.81 -17.44
N GLY A 164 2.06 16.15 -16.60
CA GLY A 164 3.47 16.01 -16.96
C GLY A 164 4.43 16.42 -15.84
N PRO A 165 5.74 16.36 -16.10
CA PRO A 165 6.76 16.81 -15.17
C PRO A 165 6.71 18.33 -14.97
N VAL A 166 6.94 18.77 -13.74
CA VAL A 166 7.04 20.18 -13.38
C VAL A 166 8.32 20.38 -12.58
N LEU A 167 9.10 21.38 -12.97
CA LEU A 167 10.18 21.93 -12.16
C LEU A 167 9.59 22.93 -11.17
N ILE A 168 9.80 22.66 -9.88
CA ILE A 168 9.40 23.51 -8.76
C ILE A 168 10.66 24.14 -8.18
N ALA A 169 10.65 25.46 -8.00
CA ALA A 169 11.80 26.18 -7.47
C ALA A 169 11.38 27.28 -6.49
N SER A 170 12.20 27.51 -5.46
CA SER A 170 12.02 28.64 -4.54
C SER A 170 13.36 29.16 -4.03
N LYS A 171 13.40 30.46 -3.73
CA LYS A 171 14.49 31.11 -2.99
C LYS A 171 14.46 30.81 -1.49
N GLU A 172 13.38 30.21 -0.99
CA GLU A 172 13.18 29.86 0.41
C GLU A 172 13.53 28.37 0.61
N GLY A 173 14.83 28.05 0.55
CA GLY A 173 15.33 26.71 0.88
C GLY A 173 15.52 26.50 2.38
N GLY A 174 15.67 25.23 2.79
CA GLY A 174 15.96 24.84 4.18
C GLY A 174 14.74 24.80 5.09
N VAL A 175 13.55 25.11 4.55
CA VAL A 175 12.25 25.10 5.24
C VAL A 175 11.28 24.12 4.58
N ASP A 176 10.18 23.82 5.26
CA ASP A 176 9.13 22.93 4.74
C ASP A 176 8.41 23.61 3.56
N ILE A 177 8.42 23.01 2.38
CA ILE A 177 7.89 23.67 1.18
C ILE A 177 6.37 23.83 1.25
N GLU A 178 5.69 22.93 1.98
CA GLU A 178 4.26 23.01 2.27
C GLU A 178 3.91 24.22 3.14
N GLU A 179 4.82 24.63 4.05
CA GLU A 179 4.65 25.84 4.86
C GLU A 179 4.78 27.08 3.98
N VAL A 180 5.80 27.13 3.12
CA VAL A 180 5.98 28.22 2.14
C VAL A 180 4.78 28.32 1.20
N ALA A 181 4.25 27.19 0.71
CA ALA A 181 3.08 27.18 -0.17
C ALA A 181 1.82 27.74 0.52
N ALA A 182 1.71 27.59 1.83
CA ALA A 182 0.59 28.10 2.62
C ALA A 182 0.75 29.58 3.00
N THR A 183 1.97 30.03 3.31
CA THR A 183 2.23 31.39 3.80
C THR A 183 2.61 32.39 2.72
N SER A 184 3.38 31.95 1.72
CA SER A 184 4.02 32.76 0.69
C SER A 184 4.00 32.02 -0.67
N PRO A 185 2.83 31.67 -1.22
CA PRO A 185 2.73 30.88 -2.45
C PRO A 185 3.45 31.51 -3.65
N GLU A 186 3.57 32.84 -3.69
CA GLU A 186 4.30 33.60 -4.71
C GLU A 186 5.82 33.37 -4.69
N ALA A 187 6.36 32.84 -3.58
CA ALA A 187 7.77 32.47 -3.48
C ALA A 187 8.08 31.15 -4.21
N ILE A 188 7.06 30.42 -4.66
CA ILE A 188 7.20 29.14 -5.37
C ILE A 188 6.95 29.34 -6.86
N LEU A 189 7.92 28.92 -7.66
CA LEU A 189 7.85 28.91 -9.10
C LEU A 189 7.52 27.50 -9.58
N TYR A 190 6.55 27.40 -10.48
CA TYR A 190 6.21 26.17 -11.19
C TYR A 190 6.49 26.38 -12.68
N GLU A 191 7.36 25.56 -13.25
CA GLU A 191 7.68 25.56 -14.68
C GLU A 191 7.37 24.17 -15.25
N PRO A 192 6.23 24.02 -15.94
CA PRO A 192 5.87 22.78 -16.61
C PRO A 192 6.88 22.42 -17.70
N ILE A 193 7.20 21.14 -17.80
CA ILE A 193 8.14 20.60 -18.77
C ILE A 193 7.37 19.71 -19.73
N ASP A 194 7.52 19.97 -21.02
CA ASP A 194 7.02 19.07 -22.04
C ASP A 194 7.88 17.79 -22.06
N ILE A 195 7.22 16.63 -21.97
CA ILE A 195 7.93 15.35 -21.77
C ILE A 195 8.71 14.91 -23.02
N ASP A 196 8.26 15.31 -24.21
CA ASP A 196 8.87 14.91 -25.49
C ASP A 196 10.14 15.71 -25.78
N THR A 197 10.12 17.01 -25.48
CA THR A 197 11.27 17.91 -25.66
C THR A 197 12.21 17.92 -24.45
N GLY A 198 11.68 17.73 -23.24
CA GLY A 198 12.41 17.79 -21.98
C GLY A 198 12.70 19.22 -21.51
N LEU A 199 13.37 19.33 -20.35
CA LEU A 199 13.73 20.65 -19.81
C LEU A 199 14.76 21.32 -20.72
N THR A 200 14.38 22.48 -21.27
CA THR A 200 15.26 23.27 -22.13
C THR A 200 16.19 24.17 -21.32
N SER A 201 17.35 24.51 -21.88
CA SER A 201 18.29 25.45 -21.25
C SER A 201 17.66 26.82 -21.01
N GLU A 202 16.80 27.30 -21.93
CA GLU A 202 16.10 28.58 -21.80
C GLU A 202 15.13 28.60 -20.61
N GLN A 203 14.36 27.52 -20.42
CA GLN A 203 13.48 27.37 -19.25
C GLN A 203 14.28 27.31 -17.96
N ALA A 204 15.34 26.51 -17.92
CA ALA A 204 16.21 26.41 -16.76
C ALA A 204 16.84 27.77 -16.42
N GLN A 205 17.35 28.49 -17.42
CA GLN A 205 17.95 29.82 -17.25
C GLN A 205 16.95 30.82 -16.66
N LYS A 206 15.74 30.88 -17.20
CA LYS A 206 14.66 31.73 -16.69
C LYS A 206 14.36 31.43 -15.21
N ILE A 207 14.37 30.16 -14.81
CA ILE A 207 14.13 29.79 -13.41
C ILE A 207 15.29 30.20 -12.51
N ILE A 208 16.53 29.93 -12.92
CA ILE A 208 17.76 30.33 -12.19
C ILE A 208 17.80 31.85 -11.97
N GLN A 209 17.47 32.65 -12.98
CA GLN A 209 17.39 34.10 -12.85
C GLN A 209 16.30 34.52 -11.85
N LYS A 210 15.10 33.94 -11.94
CA LYS A 210 13.98 34.29 -11.06
C LYS A 210 14.22 33.95 -9.59
N VAL A 211 14.93 32.86 -9.29
CA VAL A 211 15.28 32.52 -7.90
C VAL A 211 16.46 33.33 -7.35
N GLY A 212 17.12 34.14 -8.19
CA GLY A 212 18.24 35.00 -7.77
C GLY A 212 19.62 34.32 -7.85
N LEU A 213 19.76 33.33 -8.73
CA LEU A 213 21.02 32.63 -9.03
C LEU A 213 21.59 33.00 -10.42
N GLY A 214 21.11 34.07 -11.05
CA GLY A 214 21.67 34.60 -12.29
C GLY A 214 23.01 35.32 -12.08
N GLY A 215 23.75 35.52 -13.18
CA GLY A 215 25.06 36.20 -13.19
C GLY A 215 26.25 35.24 -13.21
N GLU A 216 27.27 35.50 -12.41
CA GLU A 216 28.47 34.66 -12.36
C GLU A 216 28.13 33.26 -11.82
N GLY A 217 28.43 32.20 -12.59
CA GLY A 217 28.08 30.82 -12.24
C GLY A 217 26.69 30.36 -12.69
N GLU A 218 25.92 31.20 -13.40
CA GLU A 218 24.57 30.87 -13.90
C GLU A 218 24.54 29.57 -14.71
N GLU A 219 25.53 29.36 -15.59
CA GLU A 219 25.64 28.15 -16.42
C GLU A 219 25.73 26.87 -15.58
N GLN A 220 26.43 26.90 -14.44
CA GLN A 220 26.54 25.76 -13.53
C GLN A 220 25.18 25.40 -12.91
N HIS A 221 24.39 26.41 -12.56
CA HIS A 221 23.06 26.20 -11.99
C HIS A 221 22.06 25.70 -13.05
N VAL A 222 22.16 26.23 -14.27
CA VAL A 222 21.39 25.72 -15.42
C VAL A 222 21.72 24.26 -15.67
N GLU A 223 23.01 23.90 -15.72
CA GLU A 223 23.44 22.50 -15.90
C GLU A 223 22.92 21.60 -14.77
N MET A 224 22.94 22.09 -13.52
CA MET A 224 22.38 21.36 -12.37
C MET A 224 20.90 21.03 -12.57
N LEU A 225 20.07 21.98 -13.01
CA LEU A 225 18.64 21.73 -13.28
C LEU A 225 18.43 20.74 -14.43
N LEU A 226 19.21 20.86 -15.50
CA LEU A 226 19.16 19.92 -16.62
C LEU A 226 19.53 18.50 -16.18
N ASN A 227 20.55 18.37 -15.34
CA ASN A 227 20.96 17.09 -14.78
C ASN A 227 19.92 16.53 -13.79
N LEU A 228 19.25 17.40 -13.03
CA LEU A 228 18.16 17.01 -12.13
C LEU A 228 16.98 16.40 -12.91
N TYR A 229 16.58 17.06 -14.00
CA TYR A 229 15.54 16.54 -14.90
C TYR A 229 15.96 15.23 -15.59
N LYS A 230 17.21 15.15 -16.07
CA LYS A 230 17.74 13.91 -16.66
C LYS A 230 17.72 12.75 -15.66
N LEU A 231 18.11 13.00 -14.41
CA LEU A 231 18.02 12.00 -13.34
C LEU A 231 16.57 11.55 -13.12
N PHE A 232 15.65 12.51 -13.06
CA PHE A 232 14.23 12.24 -12.90
C PHE A 232 13.68 11.31 -13.99
N VAL A 233 13.96 11.60 -15.26
CA VAL A 233 13.52 10.77 -16.39
C VAL A 233 14.24 9.42 -16.41
N ASN A 234 15.56 9.39 -16.28
CA ASN A 234 16.36 8.17 -16.43
C ASN A 234 16.09 7.11 -15.36
N LYS A 235 15.66 7.54 -14.17
CA LYS A 235 15.38 6.64 -13.03
C LYS A 235 13.89 6.40 -12.81
N ASP A 236 13.02 6.84 -13.73
CA ASP A 236 11.56 6.75 -13.58
C ASP A 236 11.09 7.34 -12.23
N ALA A 237 11.62 8.50 -11.88
CA ALA A 237 11.30 9.16 -10.63
C ALA A 237 9.90 9.78 -10.70
N LEU A 238 9.21 9.79 -9.55
CA LEU A 238 7.99 10.56 -9.33
C LEU A 238 8.27 11.87 -8.60
N LEU A 239 9.37 11.92 -7.84
CA LEU A 239 9.89 13.10 -7.16
C LEU A 239 11.41 13.01 -7.09
N VAL A 240 12.09 14.07 -7.48
CA VAL A 240 13.48 14.35 -7.12
C VAL A 240 13.51 15.71 -6.46
N GLU A 241 13.65 15.74 -5.14
CA GLU A 241 13.64 16.95 -4.32
C GLU A 241 15.04 17.18 -3.73
N ILE A 242 15.53 18.42 -3.83
CA ILE A 242 16.73 18.92 -3.16
C ILE A 242 16.32 20.08 -2.26
N ASN A 243 16.47 19.89 -0.95
CA ASN A 243 16.10 20.89 0.04
C ASN A 243 17.03 20.88 1.27
N PRO A 244 18.06 21.74 1.35
CA PRO A 244 18.38 22.82 0.41
C PRO A 244 19.45 22.47 -0.62
N TYR A 245 19.40 23.16 -1.77
CA TYR A 245 20.56 23.41 -2.63
C TYR A 245 21.22 24.70 -2.13
N ALA A 246 22.46 24.64 -1.67
CA ALA A 246 23.04 25.73 -0.89
C ALA A 246 24.45 26.11 -1.33
N GLU A 247 24.75 27.41 -1.25
CA GLU A 247 26.08 27.97 -1.42
C GLU A 247 26.91 27.80 -0.14
N ASP A 248 28.05 27.15 -0.22
CA ASP A 248 29.00 27.03 0.87
C ASP A 248 29.79 28.33 1.07
N ALA A 249 29.72 28.91 2.27
CA ALA A 249 30.34 30.19 2.59
C ALA A 249 31.88 30.16 2.50
N LEU A 250 32.49 28.99 2.60
CA LEU A 250 33.95 28.84 2.59
C LEU A 250 34.53 28.76 1.18
N THR A 251 33.82 28.12 0.24
CA THR A 251 34.33 27.89 -1.12
C THR A 251 33.55 28.66 -2.19
N GLY A 252 32.36 29.19 -1.89
CA GLY A 252 31.44 29.74 -2.88
C GLY A 252 30.79 28.68 -3.78
N CYS A 253 31.12 27.39 -3.57
CA CYS A 253 30.56 26.30 -4.37
C CYS A 253 29.20 25.88 -3.84
N PHE A 254 28.37 25.33 -4.73
CA PHE A 254 27.02 24.89 -4.37
C PHE A 254 26.93 23.37 -4.19
N PHE A 255 26.12 22.96 -3.22
CA PHE A 255 25.90 21.57 -2.88
C PHE A 255 24.42 21.28 -2.59
N ALA A 256 23.95 20.10 -2.98
CA ALA A 256 22.71 19.53 -2.47
C ALA A 256 22.95 19.01 -1.04
N LEU A 257 22.37 19.68 -0.04
CA LEU A 257 22.58 19.39 1.38
C LEU A 257 21.56 18.44 2.00
N ASP A 258 20.44 18.17 1.33
CA ASP A 258 19.52 17.06 1.59
C ASP A 258 18.82 16.73 0.27
N ALA A 259 18.42 15.46 0.10
CA ALA A 259 17.76 15.01 -1.11
C ALA A 259 16.79 13.86 -0.85
N LYS A 260 15.57 14.02 -1.35
CA LYS A 260 14.49 13.03 -1.23
C LYS A 260 14.03 12.61 -2.62
N LEU A 261 14.24 11.34 -2.93
CA LEU A 261 13.88 10.76 -4.21
C LEU A 261 12.81 9.68 -4.02
N ARG A 262 11.81 9.71 -4.90
CA ARG A 262 10.72 8.73 -4.97
C ARG A 262 10.61 8.22 -6.39
N PHE A 263 10.40 6.92 -6.57
CA PHE A 263 10.39 6.28 -7.89
C PHE A 263 9.07 5.56 -8.15
N ASP A 264 8.73 5.37 -9.42
CA ASP A 264 7.54 4.65 -9.83
C ASP A 264 7.76 3.14 -9.72
N ASP A 265 6.95 2.48 -8.88
CA ASP A 265 6.96 1.02 -8.74
C ASP A 265 6.63 0.31 -10.06
N ASN A 266 5.82 0.92 -10.93
CA ASN A 266 5.52 0.33 -12.23
C ASN A 266 6.76 0.19 -13.12
N ALA A 267 7.83 0.93 -12.83
CA ALA A 267 9.08 0.88 -13.58
C ALA A 267 10.06 -0.18 -13.05
N GLU A 268 9.73 -0.94 -11.99
CA GLU A 268 10.61 -1.95 -11.39
C GLU A 268 11.22 -2.90 -12.43
N PHE A 269 10.42 -3.34 -13.41
CA PHE A 269 10.85 -4.28 -14.45
C PHE A 269 12.06 -3.79 -15.26
N ARG A 270 12.23 -2.47 -15.40
CA ARG A 270 13.35 -1.81 -16.11
C ARG A 270 14.34 -1.10 -15.19
N GLN A 271 14.02 -0.91 -13.91
CA GLN A 271 14.86 -0.26 -12.91
C GLN A 271 15.40 -1.24 -11.85
N LYS A 272 15.78 -2.47 -12.25
CA LYS A 272 16.14 -3.56 -11.32
C LYS A 272 17.25 -3.19 -10.33
N GLU A 273 18.28 -2.48 -10.78
CA GLU A 273 19.40 -2.06 -9.92
C GLU A 273 18.94 -1.08 -8.83
N LEU A 274 18.02 -0.18 -9.16
CA LEU A 274 17.45 0.77 -8.22
C LEU A 274 16.56 0.08 -7.19
N PHE A 275 15.70 -0.84 -7.62
CA PHE A 275 14.82 -1.60 -6.73
C PHE A 275 15.59 -2.57 -5.83
N ALA A 276 16.78 -3.02 -6.24
CA ALA A 276 17.69 -3.75 -5.36
C ALA A 276 18.20 -2.93 -4.16
N LEU A 277 18.10 -1.60 -4.20
CA LEU A 277 18.47 -0.69 -3.10
C LEU A 277 17.34 -0.49 -2.08
N ARG A 278 16.15 -1.08 -2.31
CA ARG A 278 15.00 -0.98 -1.40
C ARG A 278 15.35 -1.50 -0.01
N ASP A 279 15.08 -0.66 0.99
CA ASP A 279 15.32 -1.02 2.39
C ASP A 279 14.05 -1.51 3.08
N TRP A 280 13.82 -2.83 2.97
CA TRP A 280 12.70 -3.53 3.61
C TRP A 280 12.67 -3.38 5.14
N THR A 281 13.79 -3.02 5.79
CA THR A 281 13.83 -2.84 7.25
C THR A 281 13.09 -1.60 7.72
N GLN A 282 12.77 -0.68 6.80
CA GLN A 282 12.06 0.56 7.09
C GLN A 282 10.54 0.42 6.93
N GLU A 283 10.09 -0.66 6.30
CA GLU A 283 8.68 -0.96 6.02
C GLU A 283 8.06 -1.79 7.15
N ASP A 284 6.73 -1.82 7.22
CA ASP A 284 6.06 -2.69 8.18
C ASP A 284 6.24 -4.16 7.75
N PRO A 285 6.68 -5.08 8.65
CA PRO A 285 6.88 -6.48 8.30
C PRO A 285 5.66 -7.15 7.68
N LYS A 286 4.44 -6.76 8.07
CA LYS A 286 3.20 -7.29 7.49
C LYS A 286 3.02 -6.86 6.04
N GLU A 287 3.43 -5.64 5.71
CA GLU A 287 3.39 -5.12 4.33
C GLU A 287 4.42 -5.83 3.45
N VAL A 288 5.60 -6.13 4.01
CA VAL A 288 6.64 -6.91 3.32
C VAL A 288 6.17 -8.34 3.05
N GLU A 289 5.54 -9.00 4.03
CA GLU A 289 4.95 -10.33 3.81
C GLU A 289 3.80 -10.29 2.80
N ALA A 290 2.96 -9.25 2.82
CA ALA A 290 1.87 -9.07 1.86
C ALA A 290 2.40 -8.93 0.41
N ALA A 291 3.48 -8.18 0.22
CA ALA A 291 4.08 -7.96 -1.10
C ALA A 291 4.52 -9.26 -1.78
N LYS A 292 4.95 -10.28 -1.03
CA LYS A 292 5.34 -11.60 -1.57
C LYS A 292 4.18 -12.32 -2.28
N TYR A 293 2.95 -11.99 -1.92
CA TYR A 293 1.73 -12.54 -2.49
C TYR A 293 1.01 -11.56 -3.41
N ASN A 294 1.67 -10.45 -3.79
CA ASN A 294 1.09 -9.36 -4.56
C ASN A 294 -0.19 -8.77 -3.91
N LEU A 295 -0.20 -8.72 -2.58
CA LEU A 295 -1.28 -8.13 -1.78
C LEU A 295 -0.90 -6.69 -1.42
N ASN A 296 -1.82 -5.76 -1.66
CA ASN A 296 -1.64 -4.38 -1.20
C ASN A 296 -2.19 -4.24 0.21
N TYR A 297 -1.29 -4.25 1.19
CA TYR A 297 -1.62 -4.16 2.62
C TYR A 297 -1.10 -2.85 3.21
N ILE A 298 -1.89 -2.23 4.09
CA ILE A 298 -1.45 -1.13 4.95
C ILE A 298 -1.95 -1.41 6.36
N ALA A 299 -1.05 -1.44 7.33
CA ALA A 299 -1.43 -1.57 8.73
C ALA A 299 -2.05 -0.26 9.25
N LEU A 300 -3.14 -0.37 10.01
CA LEU A 300 -3.80 0.73 10.71
C LEU A 300 -3.96 0.36 12.20
N ASP A 301 -4.48 1.28 13.01
CA ASP A 301 -4.55 1.12 14.47
C ASP A 301 -5.87 0.55 15.00
N GLY A 302 -6.79 0.17 14.11
CA GLY A 302 -8.12 -0.31 14.49
C GLY A 302 -8.18 -1.77 14.95
N THR A 303 -9.41 -2.27 15.04
CA THR A 303 -9.73 -3.61 15.59
C THR A 303 -10.47 -4.51 14.61
N ILE A 304 -10.90 -4.00 13.45
CA ILE A 304 -11.65 -4.77 12.45
C ILE A 304 -10.76 -4.98 11.22
N GLY A 305 -10.32 -6.20 11.02
CA GLY A 305 -9.53 -6.58 9.85
C GLY A 305 -10.37 -6.53 8.59
N CYS A 306 -9.83 -5.98 7.50
CA CYS A 306 -10.52 -5.89 6.22
C CYS A 306 -9.83 -6.76 5.17
N MET A 307 -10.59 -7.53 4.39
CA MET A 307 -10.10 -8.22 3.20
C MET A 307 -11.06 -7.96 2.05
N VAL A 308 -10.60 -7.21 1.05
CA VAL A 308 -11.45 -6.69 -0.03
C VAL A 308 -10.75 -6.86 -1.37
N ASN A 309 -11.52 -6.99 -2.46
CA ASN A 309 -10.96 -6.90 -3.80
C ASN A 309 -11.27 -5.54 -4.45
N GLY A 310 -10.23 -4.89 -4.97
CA GLY A 310 -10.26 -3.56 -5.55
C GLY A 310 -10.03 -2.45 -4.52
N ALA A 311 -9.01 -1.63 -4.75
CA ALA A 311 -8.60 -0.53 -3.86
C ALA A 311 -9.75 0.45 -3.50
N GLY A 312 -10.60 0.82 -4.46
CA GLY A 312 -11.74 1.71 -4.21
C GLY A 312 -12.77 1.09 -3.26
N LEU A 313 -13.07 -0.20 -3.42
CA LEU A 313 -13.99 -0.92 -2.54
C LEU A 313 -13.35 -1.16 -1.16
N ALA A 314 -12.03 -1.38 -1.11
CA ALA A 314 -11.29 -1.51 0.15
C ALA A 314 -11.37 -0.22 0.98
N MET A 315 -11.14 0.94 0.35
CA MET A 315 -11.35 2.25 1.00
C MET A 315 -12.78 2.44 1.46
N ALA A 316 -13.78 2.21 0.60
CA ALA A 316 -15.18 2.32 0.97
C ALA A 316 -15.59 1.38 2.12
N THR A 317 -14.97 0.20 2.20
CA THR A 317 -15.21 -0.76 3.29
C THR A 317 -14.63 -0.26 4.62
N MET A 318 -13.47 0.39 4.60
CA MET A 318 -12.92 1.04 5.80
C MET A 318 -13.78 2.23 6.23
N ASP A 319 -14.22 3.04 5.27
CA ASP A 319 -15.05 4.23 5.54
C ASP A 319 -16.40 3.83 6.15
N ILE A 320 -17.05 2.78 5.62
CA ILE A 320 -18.33 2.32 6.15
C ILE A 320 -18.17 1.68 7.53
N ILE A 321 -17.08 0.95 7.82
CA ILE A 321 -16.78 0.49 9.17
C ILE A 321 -16.68 1.68 10.14
N LYS A 322 -15.97 2.73 9.72
CA LYS A 322 -15.82 3.96 10.52
C LYS A 322 -17.15 4.69 10.71
N LEU A 323 -17.99 4.72 9.68
CA LEU A 323 -19.34 5.30 9.72
C LEU A 323 -20.23 4.63 10.77
N TYR A 324 -20.14 3.30 10.90
CA TYR A 324 -20.85 2.54 11.95
C TYR A 324 -20.16 2.57 13.32
N GLY A 325 -19.09 3.36 13.49
CA GLY A 325 -18.40 3.55 14.77
C GLY A 325 -17.34 2.49 15.10
N GLY A 326 -16.93 1.68 14.12
CA GLY A 326 -15.79 0.78 14.23
C GLY A 326 -14.47 1.43 13.84
N GLU A 327 -13.38 0.72 14.07
CA GLU A 327 -12.04 1.14 13.64
C GLU A 327 -11.44 0.08 12.70
N PRO A 328 -11.18 0.40 11.42
CA PRO A 328 -10.51 -0.52 10.50
C PRO A 328 -9.05 -0.74 10.95
N ALA A 329 -8.66 -2.01 11.06
CA ALA A 329 -7.31 -2.42 11.49
C ALA A 329 -6.30 -2.42 10.34
N ASN A 330 -6.77 -2.47 9.10
CA ASN A 330 -5.91 -2.46 7.93
C ASN A 330 -6.67 -2.06 6.67
N PHE A 331 -5.92 -1.59 5.67
CA PHE A 331 -6.30 -1.69 4.27
C PHE A 331 -5.74 -3.00 3.71
N LEU A 332 -6.53 -3.76 2.96
CA LEU A 332 -6.03 -4.89 2.18
C LEU A 332 -6.84 -5.06 0.90
N ASP A 333 -6.14 -4.97 -0.23
CA ASP A 333 -6.67 -5.28 -1.56
C ASP A 333 -6.04 -6.57 -2.10
N VAL A 334 -6.86 -7.63 -2.28
CA VAL A 334 -6.45 -8.92 -2.86
C VAL A 334 -6.40 -8.92 -4.39
N GLY A 335 -6.85 -7.84 -5.04
CA GLY A 335 -6.95 -7.73 -6.49
C GLY A 335 -8.12 -8.54 -7.09
N GLY A 336 -8.36 -8.36 -8.40
CA GLY A 336 -9.50 -8.97 -9.10
C GLY A 336 -9.39 -10.48 -9.38
N GLY A 337 -8.20 -11.06 -9.21
CA GLY A 337 -7.89 -12.47 -9.51
C GLY A 337 -7.29 -13.23 -8.32
N ALA A 338 -7.79 -12.95 -7.11
CA ALA A 338 -7.24 -13.52 -5.88
C ALA A 338 -7.22 -15.06 -5.90
N THR A 339 -6.08 -15.68 -5.67
CA THR A 339 -5.98 -17.14 -5.54
C THR A 339 -6.35 -17.58 -4.12
N ALA A 340 -6.65 -18.87 -3.93
CA ALA A 340 -6.89 -19.42 -2.59
C ALA A 340 -5.66 -19.22 -1.66
N GLU A 341 -4.45 -19.29 -2.21
CA GLU A 341 -3.20 -19.02 -1.49
C GLU A 341 -3.10 -17.56 -1.04
N ALA A 342 -3.44 -16.61 -1.93
CA ALA A 342 -3.45 -15.18 -1.60
C ALA A 342 -4.48 -14.87 -0.49
N VAL A 343 -5.67 -15.49 -0.55
CA VAL A 343 -6.69 -15.37 0.51
C VAL A 343 -6.16 -15.92 1.85
N LYS A 344 -5.53 -17.09 1.84
CA LYS A 344 -4.95 -17.68 3.06
C LYS A 344 -3.83 -16.81 3.64
N ALA A 345 -2.97 -16.27 2.79
CA ALA A 345 -1.92 -15.34 3.20
C ALA A 345 -2.51 -14.06 3.79
N ALA A 346 -3.56 -13.49 3.18
CA ALA A 346 -4.28 -12.32 3.69
C ALA A 346 -4.84 -12.57 5.09
N PHE A 347 -5.51 -13.70 5.32
CA PHE A 347 -5.98 -14.07 6.66
C PHE A 347 -4.83 -14.18 7.66
N LYS A 348 -3.73 -14.85 7.31
CA LYS A 348 -2.56 -15.00 8.18
C LYS A 348 -1.95 -13.64 8.57
N ILE A 349 -1.89 -12.70 7.62
CA ILE A 349 -1.36 -11.35 7.85
C ILE A 349 -2.30 -10.57 8.79
N ILE A 350 -3.60 -10.56 8.51
CA ILE A 350 -4.59 -9.88 9.35
C ILE A 350 -4.58 -10.42 10.78
N THR A 351 -4.57 -11.75 10.94
CA THR A 351 -4.67 -12.40 12.25
C THR A 351 -3.37 -12.40 13.05
N SER A 352 -2.24 -12.04 12.41
CA SER A 352 -0.99 -11.76 13.11
C SER A 352 -1.08 -10.54 14.03
N ASP A 353 -2.06 -9.67 13.81
CA ASP A 353 -2.31 -8.52 14.67
C ASP A 353 -3.24 -8.88 15.85
N PRO A 354 -2.75 -8.87 17.10
CA PRO A 354 -3.57 -9.20 18.26
C PRO A 354 -4.69 -8.17 18.52
N LYS A 355 -4.60 -6.96 17.96
CA LYS A 355 -5.65 -5.93 18.04
C LYS A 355 -6.89 -6.31 17.24
N VAL A 356 -6.77 -7.19 16.25
CA VAL A 356 -7.91 -7.62 15.43
C VAL A 356 -8.85 -8.49 16.25
N LEU A 357 -10.12 -8.08 16.29
CA LEU A 357 -11.21 -8.71 17.05
C LEU A 357 -12.26 -9.35 16.13
N CYS A 358 -12.39 -8.84 14.92
CA CYS A 358 -13.33 -9.32 13.89
C CYS A 358 -12.72 -9.08 12.52
N ILE A 359 -13.07 -9.90 11.54
CA ILE A 359 -12.67 -9.71 10.14
C ILE A 359 -13.91 -9.46 9.30
N LEU A 360 -13.89 -8.40 8.47
CA LEU A 360 -14.87 -8.16 7.42
C LEU A 360 -14.24 -8.49 6.06
N VAL A 361 -14.78 -9.54 5.42
CA VAL A 361 -14.48 -9.90 4.05
C VAL A 361 -15.56 -9.32 3.14
N ASN A 362 -15.18 -8.46 2.20
CA ASN A 362 -16.11 -7.90 1.22
C ASN A 362 -15.56 -8.16 -0.19
N ILE A 363 -16.13 -9.15 -0.89
CA ILE A 363 -15.69 -9.51 -2.24
C ILE A 363 -16.83 -9.35 -3.24
N PHE A 364 -16.56 -8.58 -4.29
CA PHE A 364 -17.40 -8.50 -5.48
C PHE A 364 -16.77 -9.38 -6.58
N GLY A 365 -17.33 -10.57 -6.77
CA GLY A 365 -16.87 -11.65 -7.63
C GLY A 365 -17.05 -11.39 -9.12
N GLY A 366 -16.50 -10.29 -9.64
CA GLY A 366 -16.56 -9.95 -11.06
C GLY A 366 -16.19 -11.12 -11.97
N ILE A 367 -14.90 -11.49 -12.02
CA ILE A 367 -14.40 -12.64 -12.80
C ILE A 367 -14.39 -13.93 -11.94
N MET A 368 -14.38 -13.79 -10.62
CA MET A 368 -14.30 -14.90 -9.67
C MET A 368 -15.68 -15.43 -9.26
N ARG A 369 -15.84 -16.75 -9.18
CA ARG A 369 -17.07 -17.35 -8.64
C ARG A 369 -17.06 -17.31 -7.10
N CYS A 370 -18.20 -16.94 -6.52
CA CYS A 370 -18.33 -16.79 -5.07
C CYS A 370 -18.18 -18.12 -4.32
N ASP A 371 -18.54 -19.24 -4.92
CA ASP A 371 -18.42 -20.57 -4.29
C ASP A 371 -16.96 -20.96 -4.06
N VAL A 372 -16.09 -20.74 -5.05
CA VAL A 372 -14.64 -20.96 -4.93
C VAL A 372 -14.02 -20.04 -3.86
N ILE A 373 -14.47 -18.78 -3.79
CA ILE A 373 -14.01 -17.83 -2.77
C ILE A 373 -14.44 -18.31 -1.38
N ALA A 374 -15.70 -18.74 -1.23
CA ALA A 374 -16.22 -19.26 0.04
C ALA A 374 -15.43 -20.50 0.50
N GLU A 375 -15.12 -21.43 -0.40
CA GLU A 375 -14.25 -22.59 -0.10
C GLU A 375 -12.87 -22.15 0.40
N GLY A 376 -12.26 -21.15 -0.26
CA GLY A 376 -10.98 -20.57 0.17
C GLY A 376 -11.04 -19.95 1.56
N ILE A 377 -12.10 -19.20 1.87
CA ILE A 377 -12.33 -18.60 3.20
C ILE A 377 -12.51 -19.69 4.26
N ILE A 378 -13.33 -20.71 3.98
CA ILE A 378 -13.59 -21.84 4.89
C ILE A 378 -12.31 -22.61 5.17
N SER A 379 -11.52 -22.90 4.12
CA SER A 379 -10.24 -23.59 4.25
C SER A 379 -9.24 -22.78 5.06
N ALA A 380 -9.09 -21.48 4.77
CA ALA A 380 -8.18 -20.61 5.52
C ALA A 380 -8.58 -20.51 7.00
N THR A 381 -9.89 -20.42 7.28
CA THR A 381 -10.43 -20.35 8.65
C THR A 381 -10.15 -21.63 9.45
N LYS A 382 -10.30 -22.81 8.82
CA LYS A 382 -9.97 -24.11 9.42
C LYS A 382 -8.47 -24.27 9.65
N ASP A 383 -7.67 -24.01 8.62
CA ASP A 383 -6.22 -24.21 8.66
C ASP A 383 -5.53 -23.32 9.70
N LEU A 384 -6.04 -22.09 9.89
CA LEU A 384 -5.52 -21.13 10.86
C LEU A 384 -6.20 -21.23 12.24
N ASN A 385 -7.17 -22.14 12.39
CA ASN A 385 -7.96 -22.32 13.61
C ASN A 385 -8.50 -20.99 14.18
N LEU A 386 -9.18 -20.21 13.34
CA LEU A 386 -9.62 -18.87 13.71
C LEU A 386 -10.78 -18.90 14.71
N ASN A 387 -10.54 -18.36 15.90
CA ASN A 387 -11.54 -18.25 16.96
C ASN A 387 -12.41 -16.98 16.89
N MET A 388 -11.95 -15.97 16.14
CA MET A 388 -12.62 -14.69 15.97
C MET A 388 -13.72 -14.75 14.91
N PRO A 389 -14.79 -13.96 15.05
CA PRO A 389 -15.86 -13.89 14.06
C PRO A 389 -15.36 -13.34 12.72
N VAL A 390 -15.83 -13.94 11.63
CA VAL A 390 -15.61 -13.48 10.26
C VAL A 390 -16.96 -13.12 9.65
N VAL A 391 -17.16 -11.84 9.32
CA VAL A 391 -18.31 -11.39 8.54
C VAL A 391 -17.93 -11.41 7.07
N VAL A 392 -18.75 -12.05 6.25
CA VAL A 392 -18.48 -12.22 4.82
C VAL A 392 -19.63 -11.62 4.01
N ARG A 393 -19.28 -10.75 3.07
CA ARG A 393 -20.19 -10.26 2.05
C ARG A 393 -19.62 -10.62 0.68
N LEU A 394 -20.32 -11.52 -0.01
CA LEU A 394 -20.00 -11.92 -1.38
C LEU A 394 -21.11 -11.41 -2.31
N GLN A 395 -20.73 -10.87 -3.46
CA GLN A 395 -21.66 -10.56 -4.55
C GLN A 395 -21.11 -11.06 -5.87
N GLY A 396 -21.94 -11.65 -6.71
CA GLY A 396 -21.54 -12.14 -8.04
C GLY A 396 -22.06 -13.54 -8.35
N THR A 397 -21.34 -14.24 -9.21
CA THR A 397 -21.74 -15.56 -9.71
C THR A 397 -21.72 -16.60 -8.60
N LYS A 398 -22.77 -17.43 -8.51
CA LYS A 398 -22.94 -18.51 -7.51
C LYS A 398 -22.92 -18.07 -6.04
N VAL A 399 -23.43 -16.87 -5.77
CA VAL A 399 -23.52 -16.33 -4.39
C VAL A 399 -24.43 -17.17 -3.48
N LYS A 400 -25.47 -17.80 -4.02
CA LYS A 400 -26.40 -18.63 -3.23
C LYS A 400 -25.71 -19.89 -2.73
N GLU A 401 -24.96 -20.56 -3.60
CA GLU A 401 -24.17 -21.73 -3.30
C GLU A 401 -23.05 -21.40 -2.31
N ALA A 402 -22.37 -20.27 -2.50
CA ALA A 402 -21.36 -19.78 -1.56
C ALA A 402 -21.92 -19.56 -0.14
N ARG A 403 -23.14 -19.01 -0.05
CA ARG A 403 -23.82 -18.80 1.24
C ARG A 403 -24.15 -20.12 1.92
N GLU A 404 -24.61 -21.11 1.15
CA GLU A 404 -24.92 -22.44 1.68
C GLU A 404 -23.65 -23.17 2.16
N LEU A 405 -22.54 -23.04 1.43
CA LEU A 405 -21.23 -23.55 1.85
C LEU A 405 -20.78 -22.93 3.18
N ILE A 406 -20.92 -21.61 3.33
CA ILE A 406 -20.59 -20.91 4.58
C ILE A 406 -21.49 -21.40 5.73
N ARG A 407 -22.80 -21.50 5.48
CA ARG A 407 -23.79 -21.93 6.49
C ARG A 407 -23.52 -23.35 7.00
N THR A 408 -23.22 -24.26 6.09
CA THR A 408 -22.97 -25.68 6.42
C THR A 408 -21.57 -25.94 6.97
N SER A 409 -20.68 -24.95 6.95
CA SER A 409 -19.28 -25.11 7.39
C SER A 409 -19.11 -25.36 8.90
N GLY A 410 -20.09 -24.95 9.72
CA GLY A 410 -20.02 -25.00 11.18
C GLY A 410 -19.03 -24.02 11.81
N LEU A 411 -18.44 -23.12 11.01
CA LEU A 411 -17.46 -22.12 11.46
C LEU A 411 -18.16 -20.81 11.86
N LYS A 412 -17.44 -19.95 12.60
CA LYS A 412 -17.89 -18.62 13.03
C LYS A 412 -17.87 -17.60 11.87
N ILE A 413 -18.45 -17.98 10.73
CA ILE A 413 -18.50 -17.18 9.50
C ILE A 413 -19.94 -16.76 9.24
N LEU A 414 -20.19 -15.44 9.22
CA LEU A 414 -21.52 -14.86 9.06
C LEU A 414 -21.66 -14.20 7.70
N ALA A 415 -22.52 -14.75 6.83
CA ALA A 415 -22.79 -14.18 5.52
C ALA A 415 -23.82 -13.03 5.58
N ARG A 416 -23.56 -11.94 4.88
CA ARG A 416 -24.50 -10.82 4.63
C ARG A 416 -24.48 -10.42 3.16
N ASP A 417 -25.60 -9.93 2.66
CA ASP A 417 -25.74 -9.59 1.23
C ASP A 417 -25.36 -8.14 0.95
N ASP A 418 -25.74 -7.30 1.89
CA ASP A 418 -25.64 -5.87 1.83
C ASP A 418 -24.45 -5.37 2.65
N LEU A 419 -23.79 -4.32 2.15
CA LEU A 419 -22.56 -3.83 2.74
C LEU A 419 -22.80 -3.10 4.06
N ASP A 420 -23.88 -2.31 4.17
CA ASP A 420 -24.28 -1.65 5.42
C ASP A 420 -24.50 -2.69 6.52
N LYS A 421 -25.28 -3.73 6.24
CA LYS A 421 -25.54 -4.82 7.20
C LYS A 421 -24.30 -5.62 7.57
N ALA A 422 -23.34 -5.75 6.66
CA ALA A 422 -22.09 -6.45 6.93
C ALA A 422 -21.18 -5.62 7.83
N ALA A 423 -21.08 -4.31 7.57
CA ALA A 423 -20.30 -3.38 8.36
C ALA A 423 -20.86 -3.24 9.79
N ASP A 424 -22.16 -2.97 9.91
CA ASP A 424 -22.86 -2.88 11.20
C ASP A 424 -22.65 -4.13 12.06
N LEU A 425 -22.78 -5.31 11.46
CA LEU A 425 -22.55 -6.57 12.14
C LEU A 425 -21.08 -6.74 12.59
N ALA A 426 -20.11 -6.41 11.72
CA ALA A 426 -18.69 -6.52 12.05
C ALA A 426 -18.32 -5.60 13.22
N VAL A 427 -18.88 -4.39 13.27
CA VAL A 427 -18.69 -3.45 14.38
C VAL A 427 -19.28 -4.01 15.67
N HIS A 428 -20.52 -4.46 15.66
CA HIS A 428 -21.16 -5.03 16.85
C HIS A 428 -20.40 -6.25 17.38
N LEU A 429 -19.99 -7.17 16.51
CA LEU A 429 -19.22 -8.34 16.91
C LEU A 429 -17.86 -7.96 17.51
N ALA A 430 -17.14 -7.00 16.89
CA ALA A 430 -15.89 -6.50 17.43
C ALA A 430 -16.05 -5.87 18.83
N GLN A 431 -17.13 -5.12 19.06
CA GLN A 431 -17.44 -4.53 20.36
C GLN A 431 -17.75 -5.61 21.41
N ILE A 432 -18.52 -6.64 21.07
CA ILE A 432 -18.79 -7.77 21.98
C ILE A 432 -17.49 -8.47 22.37
N VAL A 433 -16.62 -8.79 21.38
CA VAL A 433 -15.33 -9.41 21.64
C VAL A 433 -14.44 -8.51 22.50
N LYS A 434 -14.46 -7.19 22.26
CA LYS A 434 -13.71 -6.21 23.06
C LYS A 434 -14.14 -6.24 24.52
N LEU A 435 -15.44 -6.11 24.79
CA LEU A 435 -16.01 -6.14 26.14
C LEU A 435 -15.70 -7.46 26.85
N ALA A 436 -15.79 -8.59 26.14
CA ALA A 436 -15.44 -9.89 26.68
C ALA A 436 -13.97 -10.00 27.09
N ARG A 437 -13.05 -9.50 26.24
CA ARG A 437 -11.61 -9.45 26.57
C ARG A 437 -11.35 -8.56 27.79
N GLU A 438 -12.01 -7.41 27.89
CA GLU A 438 -11.91 -6.50 29.05
C GLU A 438 -12.42 -7.15 30.33
N MET A 439 -13.51 -7.94 30.25
CA MET A 439 -14.07 -8.69 31.37
C MET A 439 -13.39 -10.05 31.62
N LYS A 440 -12.38 -10.42 30.81
CA LYS A 440 -11.70 -11.73 30.86
C LYS A 440 -12.68 -12.92 30.76
N MET A 441 -13.69 -12.79 29.90
CA MET A 441 -14.68 -13.83 29.61
C MET A 441 -14.49 -14.36 28.19
N ASP A 442 -14.73 -15.66 28.00
CA ASP A 442 -14.82 -16.24 26.67
C ASP A 442 -16.23 -16.06 26.11
N VAL A 443 -16.31 -15.64 24.84
CA VAL A 443 -17.59 -15.54 24.10
C VAL A 443 -17.62 -16.58 23.01
N ASN A 444 -18.68 -17.38 23.02
CA ASN A 444 -19.03 -18.22 21.90
C ASN A 444 -20.23 -17.62 21.17
N PHE A 445 -20.09 -17.42 19.86
CA PHE A 445 -21.18 -16.92 19.03
C PHE A 445 -21.97 -18.10 18.47
N GLU A 446 -23.24 -18.20 18.82
CA GLU A 446 -24.18 -19.07 18.12
C GLU A 446 -24.79 -18.28 16.96
N ILE A 447 -24.60 -18.79 15.74
CA ILE A 447 -25.14 -18.17 14.54
C ILE A 447 -26.56 -18.73 14.37
N PRO A 448 -27.61 -17.89 14.37
CA PRO A 448 -28.97 -18.40 14.17
C PRO A 448 -29.09 -19.04 12.79
N ASP A 449 -29.48 -20.31 12.76
CA ASP A 449 -29.91 -20.98 11.54
C ASP A 449 -31.15 -20.25 11.02
N ASN A 450 -31.01 -19.55 9.91
CA ASN A 450 -32.12 -18.85 9.28
C ASN A 450 -33.06 -19.87 8.61
N GLN A 451 -33.74 -20.69 9.41
CA GLN A 451 -34.94 -21.41 8.97
C GLN A 451 -36.10 -20.41 8.99
N ASN A 452 -36.41 -19.84 7.83
CA ASN A 452 -37.78 -19.60 7.35
C ASN A 452 -37.78 -18.76 6.08
N GLY A 453 -37.70 -19.45 4.94
CA GLY A 453 -38.36 -19.02 3.72
C GLY A 453 -39.70 -19.73 3.61
N SER A 454 -40.73 -19.25 4.30
CA SER A 454 -42.12 -19.60 4.00
C SER A 454 -43.06 -18.50 4.54
N GLY A 455 -43.88 -17.97 3.64
CA GLY A 455 -44.95 -17.04 3.99
C GLY A 455 -45.96 -17.70 4.92
N GLY A 456 -46.49 -16.92 5.85
CA GLY A 456 -47.53 -17.37 6.76
C GLY A 456 -48.05 -16.22 7.59
N LYS A 457 -49.24 -15.76 7.22
CA LYS A 457 -50.01 -14.70 7.87
C LYS A 457 -50.07 -14.88 9.39
N SER A 458 -49.98 -13.74 10.06
CA SER A 458 -50.40 -13.50 11.44
C SER A 458 -51.71 -14.22 11.79
N GLY A 459 -51.63 -15.22 12.66
CA GLY A 459 -52.77 -15.80 13.34
C GLY A 459 -53.02 -15.11 14.66
N GLY A 460 -54.26 -14.64 14.87
CA GLY A 460 -54.71 -14.09 16.14
C GLY A 460 -56.19 -14.35 16.36
N LYS A 461 -56.48 -15.19 17.36
CA LYS A 461 -57.73 -15.43 18.11
C LYS A 461 -58.72 -16.49 17.58
N GLY A 462 -58.93 -17.50 18.42
CA GLY A 462 -60.27 -17.77 18.96
C GLY A 462 -60.78 -19.22 18.90
N GLY A 463 -60.74 -19.92 20.04
CA GLY A 463 -61.92 -20.60 20.59
C GLY A 463 -62.21 -22.08 20.26
N LYS A 464 -62.20 -22.88 21.34
CA LYS A 464 -63.10 -24.00 21.71
C LYS A 464 -63.09 -25.35 20.94
N LYS A 465 -62.77 -26.39 21.74
CA LYS A 465 -63.44 -27.70 21.99
C LYS A 465 -64.18 -28.42 20.85
N GLU A 466 -63.76 -29.67 20.60
CA GLU A 466 -64.53 -30.95 20.45
C GLU A 466 -63.51 -32.04 20.06
N LYS A 467 -63.19 -33.05 20.90
CA LYS A 467 -63.80 -34.37 21.13
C LYS A 467 -64.10 -35.24 19.89
N ASP A 468 -63.53 -36.46 19.97
CA ASP A 468 -63.96 -37.76 19.46
C ASP A 468 -63.42 -38.33 18.12
N CYS A 469 -62.66 -39.42 18.30
CA CYS A 469 -62.78 -40.76 17.68
C CYS A 469 -62.35 -41.10 16.23
N GLU A 470 -62.05 -42.41 16.13
CA GLU A 470 -61.76 -43.29 14.97
C GLU A 470 -60.33 -43.23 14.37
N LYS A 471 -59.45 -44.22 14.57
CA LYS A 471 -59.41 -45.67 14.20
C LYS A 471 -59.34 -45.96 12.70
N ASP A 472 -58.28 -46.73 12.40
CA ASP A 472 -58.15 -47.76 11.36
C ASP A 472 -58.17 -47.33 9.88
N GLU A 473 -57.04 -47.54 9.19
CA GLU A 473 -56.99 -48.56 8.13
C GLU A 473 -55.56 -48.95 7.73
N LYS A 474 -55.30 -50.26 7.81
CA LYS A 474 -54.18 -50.99 7.20
C LYS A 474 -54.49 -51.21 5.72
N LYS A 475 -53.45 -51.20 4.85
CA LYS A 475 -52.95 -52.39 4.09
C LYS A 475 -52.15 -52.01 2.83
N LYS A 476 -51.01 -52.73 2.68
CA LYS A 476 -50.52 -53.39 1.43
C LYS A 476 -49.92 -52.48 0.34
N ASP A 477 -48.85 -52.83 -0.38
CA ASP A 477 -48.35 -54.14 -0.82
C ASP A 477 -46.81 -54.24 -0.89
N ASP A 478 -46.30 -55.41 -0.54
CA ASP A 478 -45.03 -56.00 -0.97
C ASP A 478 -45.21 -56.70 -2.33
N LYS A 479 -44.31 -56.49 -3.31
CA LYS A 479 -43.77 -57.53 -4.24
C LYS A 479 -42.96 -56.93 -5.41
N LYS A 480 -41.65 -57.22 -5.47
CA LYS A 480 -41.04 -58.21 -6.40
C LYS A 480 -39.52 -58.03 -6.47
N LYS A 481 -38.83 -59.11 -6.08
CA LYS A 481 -37.44 -59.42 -6.37
C LYS A 481 -37.38 -60.28 -7.65
N ASP A 482 -36.24 -60.13 -8.34
CA ASP A 482 -35.50 -61.13 -9.13
C ASP A 482 -36.09 -61.71 -10.42
N GLU A 483 -35.39 -61.44 -11.53
CA GLU A 483 -35.08 -62.26 -12.73
C GLU A 483 -34.40 -61.29 -13.74
N LYS A 484 -33.31 -61.54 -14.47
CA LYS A 484 -32.47 -62.69 -14.80
C LYS A 484 -31.13 -62.13 -15.32
N LYS A 485 -30.04 -62.80 -14.96
CA LYS A 485 -28.78 -62.78 -15.72
C LYS A 485 -28.89 -63.72 -16.92
N ASP A 486 -28.06 -63.43 -17.91
CA ASP A 486 -27.37 -64.35 -18.82
C ASP A 486 -27.88 -64.43 -20.27
N CYS A 487 -27.11 -63.89 -21.21
CA CYS A 487 -26.56 -64.68 -22.31
C CYS A 487 -25.38 -63.95 -22.99
N THR A 488 -24.29 -64.68 -23.13
CA THR A 488 -22.95 -64.32 -23.58
C THR A 488 -22.78 -64.28 -25.12
N GLN A 489 -21.61 -63.76 -25.53
CA GLN A 489 -20.88 -63.99 -26.80
C GLN A 489 -21.24 -63.12 -28.02
N LYS A 490 -20.35 -62.15 -28.32
CA LYS A 490 -19.51 -62.20 -29.53
C LYS A 490 -18.37 -61.18 -29.50
N GLU A 491 -17.17 -61.72 -29.74
CA GLU A 491 -16.01 -61.10 -30.40
C GLU A 491 -15.06 -60.19 -29.59
N GLU A 492 -14.13 -60.85 -28.89
CA GLU A 492 -12.73 -60.38 -28.81
C GLU A 492 -11.92 -60.92 -30.00
N LYS A 493 -11.17 -60.04 -30.68
CA LYS A 493 -9.74 -60.19 -31.07
C LYS A 493 -9.36 -59.23 -32.20
N LYS A 494 -8.55 -58.19 -31.90
CA LYS A 494 -7.18 -57.98 -32.42
C LYS A 494 -6.73 -56.50 -32.41
N LYS A 495 -5.51 -56.34 -31.88
CA LYS A 495 -4.39 -55.45 -32.27
C LYS A 495 -4.06 -54.23 -31.39
N LYS A 496 -2.80 -54.35 -30.91
CA LYS A 496 -1.85 -53.49 -30.18
C LYS A 496 -1.59 -52.08 -30.77
N PRO A 497 -0.88 -51.21 -30.02
CA PRO A 497 -0.84 -49.76 -30.25
C PRO A 497 0.27 -49.32 -31.23
N LYS A 498 0.08 -48.17 -31.88
CA LYS A 498 1.08 -47.51 -32.72
C LYS A 498 1.96 -46.55 -31.89
N LYS A 499 3.27 -46.70 -32.05
CA LYS A 499 4.33 -45.73 -31.79
C LYS A 499 4.78 -45.08 -33.12
N ASP A 500 5.56 -44.01 -32.99
CA ASP A 500 6.44 -43.33 -33.97
C ASP A 500 5.83 -42.16 -34.75
N ILE A 501 6.49 -41.04 -35.08
CA ILE A 501 7.82 -40.40 -34.87
C ILE A 501 7.64 -38.95 -35.40
N CYS A 502 8.26 -37.91 -34.82
CA CYS A 502 8.91 -36.84 -35.61
C CYS A 502 9.84 -35.93 -34.80
N GLU A 503 11.06 -35.80 -35.29
CA GLU A 503 12.18 -34.98 -34.81
C GLU A 503 12.09 -33.50 -35.25
N LYS A 504 12.76 -32.60 -34.52
CA LYS A 504 13.78 -31.61 -34.98
C LYS A 504 14.11 -30.62 -33.82
N LYS A 505 15.28 -30.74 -33.19
CA LYS A 505 16.58 -30.08 -33.47
C LYS A 505 16.71 -28.65 -32.90
N GLU A 506 17.38 -28.56 -31.74
CA GLU A 506 18.15 -27.39 -31.27
C GLU A 506 19.56 -27.37 -31.91
N PRO A 507 20.25 -26.21 -31.94
CA PRO A 507 21.70 -26.18 -31.95
C PRO A 507 22.27 -25.51 -30.69
N LYS A 508 23.18 -26.22 -30.01
CA LYS A 508 24.22 -25.67 -29.13
C LYS A 508 25.32 -25.03 -30.00
N LYS A 509 25.89 -23.92 -29.53
CA LYS A 509 27.18 -23.38 -30.01
C LYS A 509 28.18 -23.45 -28.87
N ASP A 510 29.25 -24.20 -29.12
CA ASP A 510 30.44 -24.30 -28.30
C ASP A 510 31.43 -23.17 -28.59
N ASP A 511 32.22 -22.91 -27.55
CA ASP A 511 33.43 -22.12 -27.45
C ASP A 511 34.46 -22.37 -28.57
N LYS A 512 35.16 -21.29 -28.95
CA LYS A 512 36.52 -21.38 -29.49
C LYS A 512 37.41 -20.28 -28.90
N LYS A 513 38.42 -20.76 -28.16
CA LYS A 513 39.69 -20.08 -27.86
C LYS A 513 40.36 -19.56 -29.14
N LYS A 514 40.78 -18.29 -29.12
CA LYS A 514 42.16 -17.86 -29.33
C LYS A 514 42.32 -16.40 -28.91
#